data_AF-A0A965PGX5-F1
#
_entry.id   AF-A0A965PGX5-F1
#
_cell.length_a   1.000
_cell.length_b   1.000
_cell.length_c   1.000
_cell.angle_alpha   90.00
_cell.angle_beta   90.00
_cell.angle_gamma   90.00
#
_symmetry.space_group_name_H-M   'P 1'
#
loop_
_entity.id
_entity.type
_entity.pdbx_description
1 polymer ?
#
loop_
_entity_poly.entity_id
_entity_poly.type
_entity_poly.pdbx_seq_one_letter_code
_entity_poly.pdbx_strand_id
1 'polypeptide(L)'
;APGTIAIFRISGALVDEAGWTRLAVTYITHAGTFSANDPIAVSYGTPGSTGATGATGSAGANGANGTDPGIRWLFASSTTMADPSAGNIRFNNATFSSVTAAAVSASSGETGNPSVLAFLQALDDSTTTAHRGYLIIKKASAPQNFVIFDITGALIDNTTWVQLALTHVSSSGSFSASDVLSVQFDRTGDAGSGSLSGMTANGMVYATGSAAATSTGAATDGQILIGRTSNTPALAAMSGDVTMTNAGVTAIGASKVTNAMLAGSIDLTTKVTGALPVANGGSGATTLTGVIKGNGTSAFSAAAATDLGAGKHAIWIPAAAMVSRTTNGAEAASTEMTTNKNMFRSLNFDTTTQEFAQFGVQMPKSWNESTVTAKFVWSHASTSTNFGVVFALEGVATSDDDAGDVAFGTAQQVADTGGTTNDVYVTSETSAITIAGSPAPEDWVMFQVKRVPADASDTMAIDARLHGVTLYITTDAITDA
;
A
#
# COMPACT_ATOMS: atom_id res chain seq x y z
N ALA A 1 80.78 11.08 -50.60
CA ALA A 1 80.36 10.08 -49.58
C ALA A 1 78.90 9.70 -49.89
N PRO A 2 78.48 8.44 -49.65
CA PRO A 2 77.86 7.52 -50.63
C PRO A 2 76.43 7.88 -51.06
N GLY A 3 76.09 7.61 -52.34
CA GLY A 3 74.87 8.08 -53.02
C GLY A 3 73.57 7.31 -52.77
N THR A 4 73.57 6.26 -51.94
CA THR A 4 72.33 5.62 -51.45
C THR A 4 72.54 5.18 -50.01
N ILE A 5 71.66 5.63 -49.11
CA ILE A 5 71.74 5.39 -47.66
C ILE A 5 70.35 5.39 -47.05
N ALA A 6 70.12 4.55 -46.05
CA ALA A 6 68.97 4.67 -45.16
C ALA A 6 69.46 4.73 -43.71
N ILE A 7 68.91 5.67 -42.94
CA ILE A 7 69.27 5.93 -41.55
C ILE A 7 68.04 5.69 -40.69
N PHE A 8 68.23 4.85 -39.68
CA PHE A 8 67.21 4.52 -38.70
C PHE A 8 67.76 4.78 -37.30
N ARG A 9 66.86 5.12 -36.36
CA ARG A 9 67.16 5.17 -34.93
C ARG A 9 66.74 3.85 -34.31
N ILE A 10 67.61 3.21 -33.54
CA ILE A 10 67.21 2.07 -32.71
C ILE A 10 66.23 2.60 -31.65
N SER A 11 64.99 2.11 -31.69
CA SER A 11 63.86 2.63 -30.91
C SER A 11 63.40 1.70 -29.80
N GLY A 12 64.00 0.51 -29.68
CA GLY A 12 63.76 -0.44 -28.60
C GLY A 12 64.97 -1.34 -28.35
N ALA A 13 64.83 -2.25 -27.38
CA ALA A 13 65.86 -3.25 -27.10
C ALA A 13 66.06 -4.20 -28.30
N LEU A 14 67.30 -4.66 -28.51
CA LEU A 14 67.58 -5.71 -29.49
C LEU A 14 67.05 -7.04 -28.96
N VAL A 15 66.42 -7.82 -29.84
CA VAL A 15 65.97 -9.19 -29.52
C VAL A 15 66.83 -10.15 -30.32
N ASP A 16 67.50 -11.06 -29.61
CA ASP A 16 68.29 -12.11 -30.25
C ASP A 16 67.37 -13.25 -30.67
N GLU A 17 67.43 -13.62 -31.94
CA GLU A 17 66.69 -14.74 -32.51
C GLU A 17 67.70 -15.81 -32.96
N ALA A 18 67.27 -17.04 -33.18
CA ALA A 18 68.18 -18.13 -33.53
C ALA A 18 68.90 -17.88 -34.87
N GLY A 19 70.13 -17.39 -34.80
CA GLY A 19 71.02 -17.14 -35.95
C GLY A 19 71.00 -15.72 -36.51
N TRP A 20 70.20 -14.80 -35.97
CA TRP A 20 70.24 -13.37 -36.33
C TRP A 20 69.60 -12.50 -35.24
N THR A 21 70.01 -11.23 -35.14
CA THR A 21 69.45 -10.30 -34.17
C THR A 21 68.47 -9.34 -34.83
N ARG A 22 67.29 -9.18 -34.24
CA ARG A 22 66.29 -8.22 -34.69
C ARG A 22 66.47 -6.88 -34.02
N LEU A 23 66.64 -5.84 -34.83
CA LEU A 23 66.70 -4.45 -34.37
C LEU A 23 65.33 -3.79 -34.52
N ALA A 24 64.74 -3.36 -33.40
CA ALA A 24 63.59 -2.46 -33.43
C ALA A 24 64.09 -1.06 -33.82
N VAL A 25 63.75 -0.61 -35.02
CA VAL A 25 64.20 0.67 -35.53
C VAL A 25 63.01 1.54 -35.95
N THR A 26 63.15 2.84 -35.73
CA THR A 26 62.28 3.86 -36.31
C THR A 26 63.06 4.56 -37.42
N TYR A 27 62.46 4.63 -38.60
CA TYR A 27 63.04 5.33 -39.72
C TYR A 27 63.27 6.82 -39.42
N ILE A 28 64.45 7.33 -39.78
CA ILE A 28 64.75 8.76 -39.70
C ILE A 28 64.69 9.38 -41.10
N THR A 29 65.55 8.90 -42.01
CA THR A 29 65.64 9.42 -43.37
C THR A 29 66.36 8.42 -44.28
N HIS A 30 66.17 8.54 -45.60
CA HIS A 30 66.95 7.84 -46.60
C HIS A 30 67.14 8.71 -47.84
N ALA A 31 68.14 8.34 -48.64
CA ALA A 31 68.36 8.85 -49.98
C ALA A 31 68.65 7.66 -50.90
N GLY A 32 67.93 7.55 -52.01
CA GLY A 32 68.00 6.42 -52.94
C GLY A 32 67.29 5.15 -52.45
N THR A 33 67.29 4.09 -53.25
CA THR A 33 66.59 2.84 -52.91
C THR A 33 67.54 1.67 -53.11
N PHE A 34 67.62 0.77 -52.12
CA PHE A 34 68.40 -0.47 -52.24
C PHE A 34 67.62 -1.51 -53.05
N SER A 35 68.32 -2.26 -53.90
CA SER A 35 67.77 -3.39 -54.64
C SER A 35 68.16 -4.73 -53.98
N ALA A 36 67.45 -5.80 -54.32
CA ALA A 36 67.74 -7.12 -53.78
C ALA A 36 69.17 -7.57 -54.14
N ASN A 37 69.88 -8.12 -53.15
CA ASN A 37 71.29 -8.55 -53.22
C ASN A 37 72.34 -7.44 -53.43
N ASP A 38 71.96 -6.17 -53.26
CA ASP A 38 72.97 -5.11 -53.19
C ASP A 38 73.90 -5.36 -51.98
N PRO A 39 75.23 -5.28 -52.16
CA PRO A 39 76.15 -5.35 -51.04
C PRO A 39 75.99 -4.11 -50.16
N ILE A 40 75.43 -4.29 -48.97
CA ILE A 40 75.22 -3.22 -48.00
C ILE A 40 76.32 -3.23 -46.93
N ALA A 41 76.82 -2.04 -46.61
CA ALA A 41 77.65 -1.82 -45.43
C ALA A 41 76.79 -1.20 -44.33
N VAL A 42 76.73 -1.85 -43.16
CA VAL A 42 76.02 -1.32 -41.98
C VAL A 42 77.03 -0.62 -41.09
N SER A 43 76.83 0.67 -40.83
CA SER A 43 77.63 1.47 -39.91
C SER A 43 76.76 1.92 -38.74
N TYR A 44 77.14 1.56 -37.53
CA TYR A 44 76.54 2.07 -36.30
C TYR A 44 77.40 3.22 -35.76
N GLY A 45 76.79 4.38 -35.54
CA GLY A 45 77.44 5.53 -34.92
C GLY A 45 76.76 5.86 -33.60
N THR A 46 77.52 5.91 -32.51
CA THR A 46 77.16 6.75 -31.37
C THR A 46 77.29 8.22 -31.83
N PRO A 47 76.45 9.17 -31.38
CA PRO A 47 76.58 10.57 -31.80
C PRO A 47 78.04 11.07 -31.72
N GLY A 48 78.60 11.51 -32.85
CA GLY A 48 79.96 12.05 -32.96
C GLY A 48 80.03 13.54 -32.64
N SER A 49 81.20 13.98 -32.17
CA SER A 49 81.50 15.27 -31.55
C SER A 49 81.21 16.54 -32.38
N THR A 50 80.61 17.54 -31.72
CA THR A 50 80.53 18.96 -32.14
C THR A 50 81.92 19.55 -32.42
N GLY A 51 82.04 20.48 -33.38
CA GLY A 51 83.30 21.12 -33.80
C GLY A 51 84.12 21.75 -32.67
N ALA A 52 85.41 22.00 -32.92
CA ALA A 52 86.37 22.49 -31.94
C ALA A 52 85.83 23.71 -31.17
N THR A 53 85.39 23.46 -29.94
CA THR A 53 85.08 24.48 -28.94
C THR A 53 86.42 25.12 -28.57
N GLY A 54 86.50 26.45 -28.51
CA GLY A 54 87.70 27.13 -28.00
C GLY A 54 88.14 26.50 -26.68
N ALA A 55 89.45 26.51 -26.39
CA ALA A 55 90.03 25.85 -25.22
C ALA A 55 89.07 25.95 -24.03
N THR A 56 88.56 24.80 -23.56
CA THR A 56 87.62 24.75 -22.45
C THR A 56 88.28 25.53 -21.32
N GLY A 57 87.72 26.69 -20.96
CA GLY A 57 88.13 27.38 -19.74
C GLY A 57 88.09 26.35 -18.63
N SER A 58 89.11 26.30 -17.78
CA SER A 58 89.19 25.35 -16.67
C SER A 58 87.81 25.13 -16.08
N ALA A 59 87.36 23.88 -15.98
CA ALA A 59 86.06 23.57 -15.41
C ALA A 59 85.91 24.42 -14.14
N GLY A 60 84.89 25.28 -14.10
CA GLY A 60 84.55 25.99 -12.87
C GLY A 60 84.46 24.92 -11.79
N ALA A 61 85.10 25.14 -10.64
CA ALA A 61 85.00 24.20 -9.53
C ALA A 61 83.51 23.84 -9.36
N ASN A 62 83.20 22.54 -9.21
CA ASN A 62 81.85 22.12 -8.85
C ASN A 62 81.36 23.07 -7.75
N GLY A 63 80.15 23.64 -7.93
CA GLY A 63 79.54 24.41 -6.85
C GLY A 63 79.62 23.58 -5.57
N ALA A 64 79.91 24.22 -4.43
CA ALA A 64 79.98 23.49 -3.16
C ALA A 64 78.75 22.58 -3.03
N ASN A 65 78.96 21.33 -2.60
CA ASN A 65 77.86 20.43 -2.28
C ASN A 65 76.84 21.20 -1.42
N GLY A 66 75.55 21.07 -1.75
CA GLY A 66 74.49 21.70 -0.96
C GLY A 66 74.65 21.31 0.51
N THR A 67 74.48 22.28 1.42
CA THR A 67 74.50 22.00 2.85
C THR A 67 73.35 21.04 3.18
N ASP A 68 73.64 19.94 3.87
CA ASP A 68 72.62 19.01 4.36
C ASP A 68 71.47 19.79 5.03
N PRO A 69 70.20 19.49 4.72
CA PRO A 69 69.07 20.15 5.36
C PRO A 69 69.05 19.79 6.86
N GLY A 70 68.78 20.78 7.71
CA GLY A 70 68.76 20.65 9.17
C GLY A 70 69.57 21.73 9.88
N ILE A 71 69.34 21.86 11.19
CA ILE A 71 70.13 22.78 12.04
C ILE A 71 71.31 21.97 12.60
N ARG A 72 72.49 22.59 12.68
CA ARG A 72 73.70 21.89 13.13
C ARG A 72 73.82 21.85 14.65
N TRP A 73 74.36 20.75 15.16
CA TRP A 73 74.91 20.62 16.51
C TRP A 73 76.22 19.83 16.47
N LEU A 74 77.08 20.01 17.47
CA LEU A 74 78.24 19.15 17.67
C LEU A 74 77.89 17.97 18.57
N PHE A 75 78.45 16.80 18.29
CA PHE A 75 78.25 15.62 19.13
C PHE A 75 79.13 15.69 20.38
N ALA A 76 78.50 15.64 21.55
CA ALA A 76 79.17 15.43 22.83
C ALA A 76 79.06 13.95 23.23
N SER A 77 80.20 13.28 23.45
CA SER A 77 80.26 11.83 23.72
C SER A 77 79.90 11.42 25.15
N SER A 78 79.74 12.38 26.07
CA SER A 78 79.31 12.09 27.43
C SER A 78 77.87 11.58 27.46
N THR A 79 77.64 10.44 28.10
CA THR A 79 76.29 9.86 28.26
C THR A 79 75.55 10.35 29.50
N THR A 80 76.13 11.27 30.27
CA THR A 80 75.48 11.88 31.43
C THR A 80 74.46 12.90 30.96
N MET A 81 73.19 12.72 31.33
CA MET A 81 72.11 13.65 31.02
C MET A 81 72.22 14.91 31.88
N ALA A 82 72.81 15.94 31.30
CA ALA A 82 73.01 17.28 31.86
C ALA A 82 73.10 18.31 30.71
N ASP A 83 73.37 19.58 31.02
CA ASP A 83 73.57 20.65 30.01
C ASP A 83 74.76 20.37 29.07
N PRO A 84 74.53 20.07 27.77
CA PRO A 84 75.57 19.67 26.82
C PRO A 84 76.56 20.80 26.47
N SER A 85 76.37 22.00 27.00
CA SER A 85 77.03 23.24 26.59
C SER A 85 76.55 23.73 25.22
N ALA A 86 76.65 25.05 25.00
CA ALA A 86 76.12 25.71 23.81
C ALA A 86 76.55 25.04 22.50
N GLY A 87 75.59 24.77 21.62
CA GLY A 87 75.85 24.19 20.29
C GLY A 87 76.05 22.67 20.24
N ASN A 88 75.85 21.96 21.36
CA ASN A 88 76.06 20.52 21.43
C ASN A 88 74.77 19.72 21.62
N ILE A 89 74.81 18.46 21.20
CA ILE A 89 73.81 17.42 21.47
C ILE A 89 74.52 16.17 22.01
N ARG A 90 73.89 15.49 22.97
CA ARG A 90 74.36 14.19 23.48
C ARG A 90 73.21 13.23 23.73
N PHE A 91 73.53 11.94 23.78
CA PHE A 91 72.60 10.86 24.08
C PHE A 91 72.91 10.22 25.44
N ASN A 92 71.90 9.68 26.11
CA ASN A 92 72.08 9.02 27.41
C ASN A 92 72.77 7.65 27.35
N ASN A 93 73.01 7.12 26.14
CA ASN A 93 73.69 5.84 25.92
C ASN A 93 74.61 5.94 24.70
N ALA A 94 75.73 5.20 24.73
CA ALA A 94 76.70 5.18 23.63
C ALA A 94 76.21 4.36 22.42
N THR A 95 75.41 3.33 22.66
CA THR A 95 74.81 2.50 21.59
C THR A 95 73.47 3.10 21.19
N PHE A 96 73.30 3.47 19.91
CA PHE A 96 72.10 4.17 19.42
C PHE A 96 70.80 3.43 19.71
N SER A 97 70.76 2.10 19.57
CA SER A 97 69.56 1.30 19.86
C SER A 97 69.15 1.27 21.34
N SER A 98 70.02 1.72 22.24
CA SER A 98 69.75 1.81 23.69
C SER A 98 69.46 3.24 24.14
N VAL A 99 69.53 4.23 23.26
CA VAL A 99 69.24 5.62 23.60
C VAL A 99 67.75 5.77 23.88
N THR A 100 67.45 6.35 25.05
CA THR A 100 66.08 6.69 25.45
C THR A 100 65.89 8.19 25.68
N ALA A 101 66.98 8.97 25.71
CA ALA A 101 66.93 10.41 25.83
C ALA A 101 68.12 11.11 25.16
N ALA A 102 67.88 12.33 24.66
CA ALA A 102 68.92 13.24 24.19
C ALA A 102 68.87 14.56 24.95
N ALA A 103 70.04 15.12 25.29
CA ALA A 103 70.16 16.48 25.77
C ALA A 103 70.62 17.36 24.60
N VAL A 104 69.82 18.34 24.22
CA VAL A 104 70.06 19.23 23.07
C VAL A 104 70.18 20.65 23.59
N SER A 105 71.27 21.34 23.27
CA SER A 105 71.44 22.74 23.67
C SER A 105 70.36 23.62 23.04
N ALA A 106 69.82 24.56 23.81
CA ALA A 106 68.87 25.58 23.33
C ALA A 106 69.48 26.48 22.25
N SER A 107 70.82 26.57 22.19
CA SER A 107 71.57 27.20 21.12
C SER A 107 72.09 26.16 20.13
N SER A 108 71.90 26.42 18.84
CA SER A 108 72.44 25.59 17.76
C SER A 108 73.97 25.67 17.71
N GLY A 109 74.60 24.70 17.04
CA GLY A 109 76.03 24.68 16.73
C GLY A 109 76.39 25.49 15.48
N GLU A 110 75.48 26.33 14.97
CA GLU A 110 75.79 27.29 13.91
C GLU A 110 76.72 28.40 14.44
N THR A 111 77.44 29.06 13.52
CA THR A 111 78.36 30.15 13.88
C THR A 111 77.65 31.21 14.74
N GLY A 112 78.18 31.47 15.93
CA GLY A 112 77.61 32.42 16.90
C GLY A 112 76.56 31.82 17.85
N ASN A 113 76.33 30.51 17.81
CA ASN A 113 75.42 29.75 18.67
C ASN A 113 74.01 30.37 18.80
N PRO A 114 73.31 30.68 17.69
CA PRO A 114 71.99 31.29 17.76
C PRO A 114 70.99 30.36 18.47
N SER A 115 70.09 30.97 19.25
CA SER A 115 69.04 30.26 19.97
C SER A 115 68.01 29.68 19.01
N VAL A 116 67.64 28.43 19.25
CA VAL A 116 66.60 27.68 18.53
C VAL A 116 65.60 27.05 19.50
N LEU A 117 65.53 27.56 20.75
CA LEU A 117 64.67 27.03 21.81
C LEU A 117 63.19 26.92 21.40
N ALA A 118 62.65 27.95 20.74
CA ALA A 118 61.26 27.94 20.29
C ALA A 118 60.98 26.85 19.24
N PHE A 119 61.94 26.59 18.34
CA PHE A 119 61.85 25.44 17.44
C PHE A 119 61.93 24.14 18.24
N LEU A 120 62.87 24.06 19.20
CA LEU A 120 63.05 22.88 20.02
C LEU A 120 61.79 22.52 20.83
N GLN A 121 61.11 23.54 21.36
CA GLN A 121 59.83 23.40 22.08
C GLN A 121 58.69 22.92 21.18
N ALA A 122 58.76 23.15 19.86
CA ALA A 122 57.73 22.69 18.93
C ALA A 122 57.87 21.20 18.54
N LEU A 123 58.93 20.50 18.96
CA LEU A 123 59.16 19.10 18.60
C LEU A 123 58.14 18.16 19.25
N ASP A 124 57.56 18.53 20.38
CA ASP A 124 56.58 17.69 21.09
C ASP A 124 55.14 18.21 20.99
N ASP A 125 54.87 19.31 20.28
CA ASP A 125 53.55 19.94 20.15
C ASP A 125 52.49 19.09 19.44
N SER A 126 52.86 17.97 18.80
CA SER A 126 51.89 17.06 18.19
C SER A 126 50.94 16.49 19.25
N THR A 127 49.64 16.53 18.98
CA THR A 127 48.65 15.86 19.85
C THR A 127 48.61 14.35 19.68
N THR A 128 49.33 13.80 18.70
CA THR A 128 49.59 12.35 18.56
C THR A 128 50.73 11.94 19.49
N THR A 129 50.41 11.76 20.78
CA THR A 129 51.41 11.66 21.85
C THR A 129 52.25 10.38 21.86
N ALA A 130 51.82 9.32 21.18
CA ALA A 130 52.57 8.08 21.06
C ALA A 130 53.78 8.18 20.11
N HIS A 131 53.70 9.03 19.08
CA HIS A 131 54.72 9.22 18.04
C HIS A 131 54.67 10.68 17.58
N ARG A 132 55.43 11.58 18.22
CA ARG A 132 55.33 13.04 17.98
C ARG A 132 56.05 13.48 16.71
N GLY A 133 56.98 12.67 16.23
CA GLY A 133 57.70 12.87 14.99
C GLY A 133 59.08 12.22 15.00
N TYR A 134 59.75 12.21 13.85
CA TYR A 134 61.09 11.64 13.72
C TYR A 134 62.17 12.70 13.88
N LEU A 135 63.14 12.43 14.77
CA LEU A 135 64.39 13.16 14.86
C LEU A 135 65.44 12.45 14.01
N ILE A 136 65.82 13.07 12.90
CA ILE A 136 66.75 12.54 11.91
C ILE A 136 68.09 13.24 12.09
N ILE A 137 69.14 12.48 12.40
CA ILE A 137 70.47 13.03 12.70
C ILE A 137 71.48 12.39 11.76
N LYS A 138 72.21 13.20 11.00
CA LYS A 138 73.26 12.75 10.07
C LYS A 138 74.57 13.44 10.38
N LYS A 139 75.69 12.73 10.20
CA LYS A 139 77.01 13.36 10.26
C LYS A 139 77.25 14.21 9.00
N ALA A 140 77.45 15.51 9.17
CA ALA A 140 77.53 16.47 8.07
C ALA A 140 78.68 16.20 7.08
N SER A 141 79.79 15.61 7.56
CA SER A 141 80.94 15.24 6.72
C SER A 141 80.86 13.85 6.11
N ALA A 142 79.93 13.00 6.59
CA ALA A 142 79.76 11.61 6.15
C ALA A 142 78.30 11.15 6.39
N PRO A 143 77.35 11.58 5.54
CA PRO A 143 75.90 11.39 5.77
C PRO A 143 75.44 9.92 5.82
N GLN A 144 76.28 8.97 5.35
CA GLN A 144 76.05 7.54 5.53
C GLN A 144 76.06 7.10 7.01
N ASN A 145 76.64 7.92 7.88
CA ASN A 145 76.54 7.77 9.33
C ASN A 145 75.34 8.58 9.82
N PHE A 146 74.32 7.90 10.35
CA PHE A 146 73.07 8.52 10.76
C PHE A 146 72.40 7.75 11.90
N VAL A 147 71.48 8.43 12.58
CA VAL A 147 70.52 7.82 13.49
C VAL A 147 69.16 8.53 13.36
N ILE A 148 68.09 7.74 13.44
CA ILE A 148 66.70 8.19 13.44
C ILE A 148 66.07 7.73 14.74
N PHE A 149 65.46 8.67 15.45
CA PHE A 149 64.69 8.43 16.66
C PHE A 149 63.24 8.86 16.46
N ASP A 150 62.32 8.18 17.12
CA ASP A 150 60.95 8.62 17.31
C ASP A 150 60.84 9.37 18.65
N ILE A 151 60.19 10.53 18.64
CA ILE A 151 59.94 11.32 19.85
C ILE A 151 58.65 10.81 20.50
N THR A 152 58.80 10.12 21.62
CA THR A 152 57.72 9.32 22.25
C THR A 152 57.18 9.94 23.54
N GLY A 153 57.74 11.07 23.97
CA GLY A 153 57.35 11.76 25.19
C GLY A 153 57.45 13.28 25.05
N ALA A 154 56.87 13.99 26.02
CA ALA A 154 57.04 15.43 26.10
C ALA A 154 58.51 15.77 26.40
N LEU A 155 58.99 16.88 25.85
CA LEU A 155 60.33 17.38 26.15
C LEU A 155 60.36 18.01 27.55
N ILE A 156 61.54 18.02 28.16
CA ILE A 156 61.77 18.73 29.42
C ILE A 156 62.65 19.94 29.13
N ASP A 157 62.11 21.14 29.35
CA ASP A 157 62.85 22.40 29.21
C ASP A 157 63.67 22.68 30.48
N ASN A 158 64.99 22.75 30.33
CA ASN A 158 65.93 23.08 31.39
C ASN A 158 66.54 24.49 31.19
N THR A 159 65.84 25.39 30.49
CA THR A 159 66.21 26.78 30.16
C THR A 159 67.37 26.92 29.17
N THR A 160 68.53 26.34 29.43
CA THR A 160 69.71 26.40 28.54
C THR A 160 69.82 25.21 27.59
N TRP A 161 69.02 24.17 27.83
CA TRP A 161 68.96 22.95 27.02
C TRP A 161 67.60 22.27 27.20
N VAL A 162 67.25 21.38 26.27
CA VAL A 162 66.04 20.55 26.34
C VAL A 162 66.42 19.08 26.40
N GLN A 163 65.63 18.29 27.12
CA GLN A 163 65.69 16.84 27.11
C GLN A 163 64.59 16.28 26.21
N LEU A 164 64.96 15.52 25.18
CA LEU A 164 64.01 14.80 24.33
C LEU A 164 63.88 13.36 24.82
N ALA A 165 62.66 12.83 24.86
CA ALA A 165 62.37 11.41 25.09
C ALA A 165 62.33 10.67 23.74
N LEU A 166 63.24 9.73 23.56
CA LEU A 166 63.52 9.12 22.25
C LEU A 166 63.34 7.60 22.30
N THR A 167 62.88 7.02 21.19
CA THR A 167 62.98 5.59 20.91
C THR A 167 63.73 5.40 19.61
N HIS A 168 64.69 4.48 19.57
CA HIS A 168 65.47 4.20 18.36
C HIS A 168 64.59 3.61 17.25
N VAL A 169 64.77 4.12 16.03
CA VAL A 169 64.09 3.63 14.82
C VAL A 169 65.09 2.93 13.91
N SER A 170 66.21 3.60 13.58
CA SER A 170 67.25 3.05 12.71
C SER A 170 68.56 3.84 12.85
N SER A 171 69.69 3.22 12.57
CA SER A 171 70.99 3.89 12.55
C SER A 171 72.01 3.14 11.69
N SER A 172 73.01 3.87 11.19
CA SER A 172 74.19 3.33 10.50
C SER A 172 75.44 4.08 10.96
N GLY A 173 76.55 3.37 11.12
CA GLY A 173 77.83 3.96 11.56
C GLY A 173 77.82 4.46 13.01
N SER A 174 78.71 5.40 13.31
CA SER A 174 78.89 5.97 14.65
C SER A 174 79.24 7.45 14.60
N PHE A 175 78.97 8.18 15.69
CA PHE A 175 79.44 9.55 15.89
C PHE A 175 80.60 9.59 16.88
N SER A 176 81.55 10.50 16.66
CA SER A 176 82.70 10.79 17.52
C SER A 176 82.58 12.18 18.12
N ALA A 177 83.21 12.42 19.26
CA ALA A 177 83.19 13.73 19.91
C ALA A 177 83.58 14.84 18.92
N SER A 178 82.85 15.95 18.98
CA SER A 178 82.99 17.11 18.09
C SER A 178 82.61 16.88 16.63
N ASP A 179 82.04 15.73 16.25
CA ASP A 179 81.44 15.55 14.93
C ASP A 179 80.30 16.57 14.75
N VAL A 180 80.28 17.23 13.58
CA VAL A 180 79.18 18.12 13.20
C VAL A 180 78.01 17.27 12.69
N LEU A 181 76.86 17.43 13.33
CA LEU A 181 75.62 16.73 13.04
C LEU A 181 74.62 17.69 12.40
N SER A 182 73.96 17.27 11.32
CA SER A 182 72.73 17.89 10.86
C SER A 182 71.55 17.21 11.54
N VAL A 183 70.70 17.99 12.21
CA VAL A 183 69.51 17.51 12.91
C VAL A 183 68.28 18.09 12.23
N GLN A 184 67.40 17.19 11.81
CA GLN A 184 66.12 17.48 11.18
C GLN A 184 64.98 16.86 12.00
N PHE A 185 63.83 17.52 12.00
CA PHE A 185 62.62 17.03 12.64
C PHE A 185 61.48 16.93 11.62
N ASP A 186 60.87 15.75 11.54
CA ASP A 186 59.67 15.49 10.75
C ASP A 186 58.49 15.26 11.71
N ARG A 187 57.63 16.28 11.88
CA ARG A 187 56.51 16.26 12.84
C ARG A 187 55.40 15.31 12.41
N THR A 188 54.86 14.55 13.36
CA THR A 188 53.58 13.83 13.18
C THR A 188 52.40 14.80 13.27
N GLY A 189 51.41 14.64 12.37
CA GLY A 189 50.18 15.41 12.42
C GLY A 189 49.42 15.29 13.75
N ASP A 190 48.57 16.27 14.03
CA ASP A 190 47.73 16.25 15.23
C ASP A 190 46.66 15.16 15.14
N ALA A 191 46.30 14.56 16.28
CA ALA A 191 45.21 13.62 16.39
C ALA A 191 43.88 14.29 15.97
N GLY A 192 43.04 13.56 15.24
CA GLY A 192 41.74 14.05 14.78
C GLY A 192 40.81 14.46 15.92
N SER A 193 40.11 15.59 15.76
CA SER A 193 39.16 16.11 16.76
C SER A 193 37.82 15.38 16.67
N GLY A 194 37.69 14.23 17.33
CA GLY A 194 36.42 13.53 17.50
C GLY A 194 36.59 12.02 17.54
N SER A 195 36.18 11.40 18.64
CA SER A 195 36.11 9.94 18.73
C SER A 195 34.66 9.49 18.85
N LEU A 196 34.29 8.47 18.08
CA LEU A 196 33.05 7.71 18.28
C LEU A 196 33.18 6.68 19.42
N SER A 197 34.09 6.90 20.37
CA SER A 197 34.36 6.01 21.51
C SER A 197 33.13 5.65 22.36
N GLY A 198 31.99 6.33 22.18
CA GLY A 198 30.70 6.01 22.83
C GLY A 198 29.69 5.24 21.97
N MET A 199 30.03 4.87 20.72
CA MET A 199 29.11 4.16 19.84
C MET A 199 28.84 2.75 20.36
N THR A 200 27.56 2.45 20.60
CA THR A 200 27.08 1.13 21.02
C THR A 200 26.61 0.32 19.81
N ALA A 201 26.42 -0.99 19.97
CA ALA A 201 25.85 -1.83 18.91
C ALA A 201 24.50 -1.27 18.45
N ASN A 202 24.31 -1.13 17.13
CA ASN A 202 23.13 -0.52 16.51
C ASN A 202 22.88 0.96 16.88
N GLY A 203 23.89 1.64 17.43
CA GLY A 203 23.87 3.08 17.70
C GLY A 203 23.85 3.92 16.43
N MET A 204 23.42 5.18 16.56
CA MET A 204 23.25 6.12 15.46
C MET A 204 24.27 7.25 15.55
N VAL A 205 24.78 7.72 14.42
CA VAL A 205 25.70 8.87 14.33
C VAL A 205 24.96 10.09 13.81
N TYR A 206 25.18 11.25 14.42
CA TYR A 206 24.63 12.52 13.96
C TYR A 206 25.63 13.66 14.16
N ALA A 207 25.49 14.72 13.38
CA ALA A 207 26.29 15.93 13.51
C ALA A 207 25.38 17.12 13.78
N THR A 208 25.89 18.09 14.54
CA THR A 208 25.32 19.43 14.60
C THR A 208 26.26 20.34 13.81
N GLY A 209 25.74 21.30 13.04
CA GLY A 209 26.55 22.09 12.09
C GLY A 209 27.74 22.88 12.68
N SER A 210 27.89 22.90 14.00
CA SER A 210 28.96 23.57 14.76
C SER A 210 29.78 22.65 15.67
N ALA A 211 29.51 21.34 15.73
CA ALA A 211 30.25 20.39 16.56
C ALA A 211 30.72 19.18 15.74
N ALA A 212 31.71 18.46 16.28
CA ALA A 212 32.13 17.18 15.72
C ALA A 212 30.95 16.19 15.68
N ALA A 213 30.97 15.27 14.71
CA ALA A 213 30.01 14.18 14.67
C ALA A 213 30.04 13.40 16.00
N THR A 214 28.86 13.11 16.55
CA THR A 214 28.67 12.39 17.80
C THR A 214 27.75 11.19 17.58
N SER A 215 27.56 10.37 18.61
CA SER A 215 26.69 9.19 18.55
C SER A 215 25.65 9.21 19.66
N THR A 216 24.53 8.52 19.41
CA THR A 216 23.52 8.17 20.42
C THR A 216 23.35 6.65 20.44
N GLY A 217 22.77 6.15 21.53
CA GLY A 217 22.39 4.74 21.65
C GLY A 217 21.40 4.30 20.58
N ALA A 218 21.18 2.99 20.49
CA ALA A 218 20.17 2.41 19.61
C ALA A 218 18.77 2.95 19.93
N ALA A 219 17.95 3.16 18.90
CA ALA A 219 16.55 3.50 19.05
C ALA A 219 15.78 2.31 19.67
N THR A 220 14.84 2.60 20.57
CA THR A 220 13.85 1.60 21.01
C THR A 220 12.66 1.58 20.05
N ASP A 221 11.81 0.56 20.16
CA ASP A 221 10.60 0.42 19.34
C ASP A 221 9.79 1.72 19.29
N GLY A 222 9.44 2.13 18.07
CA GLY A 222 8.62 3.31 17.84
C GLY A 222 9.35 4.66 17.90
N GLN A 223 10.67 4.66 18.09
CA GLN A 223 11.47 5.89 18.16
C GLN A 223 12.09 6.27 16.82
N ILE A 224 12.14 7.59 16.57
CA ILE A 224 12.85 8.22 15.46
C ILE A 224 13.81 9.29 15.97
N LEU A 225 14.90 9.52 15.24
CA LEU A 225 15.82 10.61 15.54
C LEU A 225 15.25 11.91 14.96
N ILE A 226 14.87 12.85 15.83
CA ILE A 226 14.30 14.13 15.41
C ILE A 226 15.42 15.17 15.33
N GLY A 227 15.65 15.70 14.13
CA GLY A 227 16.46 16.90 13.92
C GLY A 227 15.73 18.14 14.47
N ARG A 228 16.44 18.98 15.21
CA ARG A 228 15.91 20.24 15.77
C ARG A 228 16.91 21.37 15.51
N THR A 229 16.41 22.58 15.25
CA THR A 229 17.25 23.76 14.98
C THR A 229 17.86 24.38 16.24
N SER A 230 17.28 24.12 17.42
CA SER A 230 17.66 24.73 18.70
C SER A 230 18.25 23.76 19.73
N ASN A 231 18.22 22.45 19.46
CA ASN A 231 18.59 21.42 20.42
C ASN A 231 19.34 20.29 19.71
N THR A 232 20.15 19.55 20.47
CA THR A 232 20.78 18.31 20.01
C THR A 232 19.71 17.35 19.46
N PRO A 233 19.93 16.72 18.28
CA PRO A 233 19.06 15.65 17.81
C PRO A 233 18.87 14.59 18.89
N ALA A 234 17.62 14.16 19.09
CA ALA A 234 17.29 13.19 20.12
C ALA A 234 16.23 12.22 19.62
N LEU A 235 16.35 10.97 20.06
CA LEU A 235 15.37 9.93 19.83
C LEU A 235 14.06 10.31 20.53
N ALA A 236 12.96 10.22 19.80
CA ALA A 236 11.63 10.48 20.31
C ALA A 236 10.68 9.40 19.82
N ALA A 237 9.83 8.89 20.72
CA ALA A 237 8.73 8.02 20.32
C ALA A 237 7.70 8.82 19.53
N MET A 238 7.19 8.27 18.43
CA MET A 238 6.01 8.84 17.79
C MET A 238 4.82 8.77 18.77
N SER A 239 4.08 9.87 18.91
CA SER A 239 2.94 9.97 19.82
C SER A 239 1.81 10.78 19.19
N GLY A 240 0.58 10.55 19.64
CA GLY A 240 -0.61 11.23 19.15
C GLY A 240 -1.39 10.35 18.19
N ASP A 241 -1.67 10.87 16.99
CA ASP A 241 -2.59 10.23 16.06
C ASP A 241 -1.94 9.16 15.19
N VAL A 242 -0.63 9.27 15.00
CA VAL A 242 0.17 8.32 14.23
C VAL A 242 1.14 7.60 15.16
N THR A 243 1.14 6.27 15.10
CA THR A 243 2.12 5.40 15.76
C THR A 243 2.96 4.68 14.72
N MET A 244 4.13 4.17 15.13
CA MET A 244 4.97 3.31 14.29
C MET A 244 5.45 2.09 15.06
N THR A 245 5.66 0.98 14.36
CA THR A 245 6.23 -0.25 14.92
C THR A 245 7.70 -0.41 14.53
N ASN A 246 8.43 -1.33 15.17
CA ASN A 246 9.83 -1.61 14.80
C ASN A 246 10.00 -2.18 13.37
N ALA A 247 8.91 -2.66 12.75
CA ALA A 247 8.88 -3.08 11.35
C ALA A 247 8.80 -1.91 10.36
N GLY A 248 8.75 -0.66 10.85
CA GLY A 248 8.58 0.53 10.02
C GLY A 248 7.15 0.77 9.54
N VAL A 249 6.17 -0.03 9.99
CA VAL A 249 4.76 0.16 9.67
C VAL A 249 4.20 1.30 10.51
N THR A 250 3.58 2.28 9.86
CA THR A 250 2.82 3.36 10.50
C THR A 250 1.33 3.01 10.54
N ALA A 251 0.67 3.40 11.62
CA ALA A 251 -0.77 3.27 11.78
C ALA A 251 -1.36 4.56 12.31
N ILE A 252 -2.60 4.85 11.90
CA ILE A 252 -3.39 5.94 12.46
C ILE A 252 -4.30 5.33 13.53
N GLY A 253 -4.37 5.96 14.70
CA GLY A 253 -5.22 5.52 15.79
C GLY A 253 -6.70 5.52 15.40
N ALA A 254 -7.50 4.70 16.10
CA ALA A 254 -8.96 4.72 15.92
C ALA A 254 -9.52 6.14 16.15
N SER A 255 -10.47 6.53 15.30
CA SER A 255 -11.15 7.84 15.37
C SER A 255 -10.26 9.08 15.24
N LYS A 256 -9.01 8.94 14.77
CA LYS A 256 -8.10 10.08 14.60
C LYS A 256 -8.31 10.85 13.29
N VAL A 257 -8.87 10.20 12.27
CA VAL A 257 -9.31 10.88 11.04
C VAL A 257 -10.68 11.48 11.31
N THR A 258 -10.74 12.80 11.44
CA THR A 258 -11.99 13.55 11.62
C THR A 258 -12.55 14.04 10.28
N ASN A 259 -13.84 14.40 10.24
CA ASN A 259 -14.46 14.94 9.02
C ASN A 259 -13.80 16.21 8.49
N ALA A 260 -13.20 17.03 9.36
CA ALA A 260 -12.46 18.22 8.94
C ALA A 260 -11.16 17.88 8.18
N MET A 261 -10.60 16.68 8.40
CA MET A 261 -9.41 16.19 7.69
C MET A 261 -9.73 15.58 6.33
N LEU A 262 -11.02 15.31 6.07
CA LEU A 262 -11.51 14.78 4.81
C LEU A 262 -11.91 15.99 3.95
N ALA A 263 -11.10 16.30 2.93
CA ALA A 263 -11.37 17.41 2.03
C ALA A 263 -12.71 17.20 1.31
N GLY A 264 -13.77 17.85 1.80
CA GLY A 264 -15.03 18.09 1.11
C GLY A 264 -16.02 16.93 1.00
N SER A 265 -15.61 15.66 1.04
CA SER A 265 -16.53 14.50 1.13
C SER A 265 -15.79 13.17 1.25
N ILE A 266 -16.43 12.17 1.88
CA ILE A 266 -16.03 10.76 1.76
C ILE A 266 -16.67 10.22 0.49
N ASP A 267 -15.86 9.72 -0.44
CA ASP A 267 -16.36 8.94 -1.57
C ASP A 267 -16.98 7.63 -1.07
N LEU A 268 -18.32 7.59 -1.06
CA LEU A 268 -19.09 6.45 -0.59
C LEU A 268 -19.02 5.24 -1.54
N THR A 269 -18.47 5.40 -2.74
CA THR A 269 -18.37 4.31 -3.74
C THR A 269 -17.07 3.53 -3.64
N THR A 270 -15.97 4.18 -3.26
CA THR A 270 -14.65 3.54 -3.19
C THR A 270 -14.11 3.37 -1.78
N LYS A 271 -14.53 4.21 -0.82
CA LYS A 271 -13.99 4.21 0.56
C LYS A 271 -14.90 3.54 1.58
N VAL A 272 -16.16 3.28 1.24
CA VAL A 272 -17.10 2.50 2.07
C VAL A 272 -17.38 1.18 1.35
N THR A 273 -16.59 0.15 1.65
CA THR A 273 -16.70 -1.18 1.02
C THR A 273 -17.65 -2.13 1.77
N GLY A 274 -18.16 -1.71 2.93
CA GLY A 274 -19.19 -2.40 3.70
C GLY A 274 -20.58 -1.76 3.53
N ALA A 275 -21.60 -2.31 4.20
CA ALA A 275 -22.94 -1.73 4.18
C ALA A 275 -22.98 -0.41 4.97
N LEU A 276 -23.47 0.67 4.35
CA LEU A 276 -23.77 1.92 5.04
C LEU A 276 -25.12 1.76 5.79
N PRO A 277 -25.16 1.90 7.13
CA PRO A 277 -26.41 1.79 7.87
C PRO A 277 -27.44 2.82 7.40
N VAL A 278 -28.71 2.42 7.38
CA VAL A 278 -29.84 3.20 6.86
C VAL A 278 -29.94 4.57 7.53
N ALA A 279 -29.67 4.67 8.84
CA ALA A 279 -29.72 5.92 9.60
C ALA A 279 -28.77 7.00 9.05
N ASN A 280 -27.78 6.61 8.26
CA ASN A 280 -26.72 7.49 7.74
C ASN A 280 -26.78 7.65 6.20
N GLY A 281 -27.95 7.42 5.57
CA GLY A 281 -28.18 7.73 4.15
C GLY A 281 -27.98 6.57 3.16
N GLY A 282 -27.87 5.33 3.64
CA GLY A 282 -27.66 4.12 2.82
C GLY A 282 -28.87 3.62 2.02
N SER A 283 -29.58 4.48 1.29
CA SER A 283 -30.74 4.04 0.49
C SER A 283 -30.53 4.05 -1.03
N GLY A 284 -29.47 4.67 -1.55
CA GLY A 284 -29.23 4.74 -3.00
C GLY A 284 -30.40 5.34 -3.82
N ALA A 285 -31.33 6.03 -3.16
CA ALA A 285 -32.67 6.31 -3.67
C ALA A 285 -32.87 7.78 -4.09
N THR A 286 -31.94 8.35 -4.85
CA THR A 286 -32.17 9.66 -5.49
C THR A 286 -33.05 9.56 -6.75
N THR A 287 -33.60 8.38 -7.07
CA THR A 287 -34.39 8.13 -8.30
C THR A 287 -35.80 7.56 -8.06
N LEU A 288 -36.29 7.50 -6.82
CA LEU A 288 -37.57 6.84 -6.51
C LEU A 288 -38.67 7.85 -6.20
N THR A 289 -39.64 7.95 -7.10
CA THR A 289 -40.95 8.58 -6.88
C THR A 289 -41.95 7.49 -6.47
N GLY A 290 -42.12 7.20 -5.17
CA GLY A 290 -43.05 6.16 -4.70
C GLY A 290 -42.93 5.76 -3.22
N VAL A 291 -43.65 4.70 -2.82
CA VAL A 291 -43.62 4.12 -1.44
C VAL A 291 -42.59 2.99 -1.35
N ILE A 292 -41.78 2.99 -0.29
CA ILE A 292 -40.76 1.96 0.00
C ILE A 292 -41.22 1.00 1.11
N LYS A 293 -40.82 -0.28 1.02
CA LYS A 293 -41.12 -1.29 2.06
C LYS A 293 -39.87 -1.77 2.75
N GLY A 294 -39.89 -1.74 4.08
CA GLY A 294 -38.85 -2.33 4.92
C GLY A 294 -39.13 -3.81 5.18
N ASN A 295 -38.11 -4.66 5.06
CA ASN A 295 -38.17 -6.09 5.39
C ASN A 295 -37.31 -6.44 6.62
N GLY A 296 -37.02 -5.43 7.46
CA GLY A 296 -36.33 -5.56 8.75
C GLY A 296 -34.82 -5.78 8.67
N THR A 297 -34.33 -6.59 7.72
CA THR A 297 -32.92 -7.03 7.69
C THR A 297 -32.21 -6.87 6.35
N SER A 298 -32.93 -6.53 5.27
CA SER A 298 -32.35 -6.33 3.94
C SER A 298 -32.64 -4.92 3.41
N ALA A 299 -32.14 -4.63 2.21
CA ALA A 299 -32.41 -3.37 1.52
C ALA A 299 -33.92 -3.16 1.31
N PHE A 300 -34.35 -1.91 1.47
CA PHE A 300 -35.71 -1.49 1.13
C PHE A 300 -35.98 -1.77 -0.35
N SER A 301 -37.18 -2.29 -0.67
CA SER A 301 -37.64 -2.51 -2.05
C SER A 301 -38.81 -1.59 -2.40
N ALA A 302 -39.02 -1.35 -3.70
CA ALA A 302 -40.19 -0.65 -4.19
C ALA A 302 -41.46 -1.44 -3.85
N ALA A 303 -42.52 -0.73 -3.48
CA ALA A 303 -43.83 -1.32 -3.20
C ALA A 303 -44.53 -1.81 -4.49
N ALA A 304 -45.02 -3.06 -4.53
CA ALA A 304 -45.97 -3.51 -5.56
C ALA A 304 -47.43 -3.19 -5.18
N ALA A 305 -48.35 -3.17 -6.16
CA ALA A 305 -49.78 -2.86 -5.95
C ALA A 305 -50.52 -3.89 -5.09
N THR A 306 -50.15 -5.18 -5.22
CA THR A 306 -50.68 -6.29 -4.41
C THR A 306 -50.44 -6.09 -2.91
N ASP A 307 -49.33 -5.45 -2.57
CA ASP A 307 -48.97 -5.21 -1.17
C ASP A 307 -49.72 -4.01 -0.56
N LEU A 308 -50.54 -3.31 -1.34
CA LEU A 308 -51.29 -2.12 -0.95
C LEU A 308 -52.82 -2.34 -1.01
N GLY A 309 -53.29 -3.56 -1.29
CA GLY A 309 -54.71 -3.94 -1.19
C GLY A 309 -55.42 -4.31 -2.49
N ALA A 310 -54.74 -4.44 -3.63
CA ALA A 310 -55.28 -5.12 -4.81
C ALA A 310 -55.22 -6.65 -4.64
N GLY A 311 -56.27 -7.39 -4.97
CA GLY A 311 -56.33 -8.84 -4.75
C GLY A 311 -57.73 -9.44 -4.85
N LYS A 312 -58.01 -10.54 -4.14
CA LYS A 312 -59.31 -11.22 -4.20
C LYS A 312 -60.31 -10.60 -3.21
N HIS A 313 -61.45 -10.12 -3.71
CA HIS A 313 -62.53 -9.48 -2.94
C HIS A 313 -63.81 -10.30 -2.98
N ALA A 314 -64.61 -10.25 -1.92
CA ALA A 314 -65.89 -10.94 -1.80
C ALA A 314 -67.06 -9.96 -1.93
N ILE A 315 -68.08 -10.33 -2.69
CA ILE A 315 -69.34 -9.61 -2.87
C ILE A 315 -70.48 -10.55 -2.44
N TRP A 316 -71.31 -10.11 -1.50
CA TRP A 316 -72.46 -10.90 -1.01
C TRP A 316 -73.74 -10.55 -1.77
N ILE A 317 -74.34 -11.54 -2.42
CA ILE A 317 -75.58 -11.40 -3.18
C ILE A 317 -76.65 -12.24 -2.46
N PRO A 318 -77.60 -11.62 -1.73
CA PRO A 318 -78.66 -12.35 -1.06
C PRO A 318 -79.69 -12.89 -2.07
N ALA A 319 -80.40 -13.95 -1.73
CA ALA A 319 -81.50 -14.50 -2.53
C ALA A 319 -82.59 -13.46 -2.87
N ALA A 320 -82.75 -12.44 -2.03
CA ALA A 320 -83.69 -11.33 -2.29
C ALA A 320 -83.28 -10.42 -3.45
N ALA A 321 -82.00 -10.41 -3.84
CA ALA A 321 -81.47 -9.66 -4.97
C ALA A 321 -81.45 -10.47 -6.28
N MET A 322 -81.89 -11.72 -6.24
CA MET A 322 -81.95 -12.62 -7.39
C MET A 322 -83.36 -12.67 -7.97
N VAL A 323 -83.45 -12.85 -9.29
CA VAL A 323 -84.70 -12.96 -10.04
C VAL A 323 -84.81 -14.37 -10.60
N SER A 324 -85.85 -15.10 -10.22
CA SER A 324 -86.17 -16.40 -10.81
C SER A 324 -86.60 -16.25 -12.26
N ARG A 325 -86.18 -17.16 -13.15
CA ARG A 325 -86.65 -17.14 -14.53
C ARG A 325 -88.17 -17.38 -14.61
N THR A 326 -88.83 -16.77 -15.59
CA THR A 326 -90.25 -17.07 -15.87
C THR A 326 -90.46 -18.53 -16.27
N THR A 327 -89.50 -19.11 -16.98
CA THR A 327 -89.52 -20.51 -17.40
C THR A 327 -88.49 -21.29 -16.58
N ASN A 328 -88.95 -22.28 -15.82
CA ASN A 328 -88.12 -23.09 -14.91
C ASN A 328 -87.36 -22.22 -13.89
N GLY A 329 -88.06 -21.31 -13.22
CA GLY A 329 -87.48 -20.49 -12.15
C GLY A 329 -87.66 -21.11 -10.79
N ALA A 330 -86.64 -20.98 -9.93
CA ALA A 330 -86.72 -21.41 -8.53
C ALA A 330 -87.84 -20.67 -7.77
N GLU A 331 -88.52 -21.34 -6.85
CA GLU A 331 -89.62 -20.73 -6.08
C GLU A 331 -89.07 -19.74 -5.05
N ALA A 332 -89.51 -18.48 -5.10
CA ALA A 332 -89.19 -17.51 -4.06
C ALA A 332 -90.04 -17.75 -2.80
N ALA A 333 -89.38 -18.10 -1.69
CA ALA A 333 -90.05 -18.43 -0.44
C ALA A 333 -89.60 -17.54 0.73
N SER A 334 -90.51 -17.39 1.69
CA SER A 334 -90.25 -16.79 3.00
C SER A 334 -90.70 -17.79 4.07
N THR A 335 -89.75 -18.38 4.80
CA THR A 335 -90.01 -19.46 5.77
C THR A 335 -89.67 -19.01 7.19
N GLU A 336 -90.62 -19.14 8.11
CA GLU A 336 -90.39 -18.88 9.54
C GLU A 336 -89.82 -20.13 10.24
N MET A 337 -88.69 -19.99 10.95
CA MET A 337 -88.11 -21.07 11.75
C MET A 337 -88.92 -21.34 13.02
N THR A 338 -88.87 -22.57 13.51
CA THR A 338 -89.83 -23.08 14.52
C THR A 338 -89.68 -22.45 15.91
N THR A 339 -88.47 -22.40 16.47
CA THR A 339 -88.23 -21.99 17.87
C THR A 339 -88.18 -20.47 18.05
N ASN A 340 -87.26 -19.82 17.34
CA ASN A 340 -86.98 -18.39 17.53
C ASN A 340 -87.65 -17.49 16.48
N LYS A 341 -88.44 -18.07 15.57
CA LYS A 341 -89.21 -17.31 14.57
C LYS A 341 -88.34 -16.48 13.62
N ASN A 342 -87.10 -16.92 13.39
CA ASN A 342 -86.22 -16.31 12.41
C ASN A 342 -86.81 -16.52 11.00
N MET A 343 -86.95 -15.43 10.24
CA MET A 343 -87.45 -15.47 8.87
C MET A 343 -86.32 -15.71 7.89
N PHE A 344 -86.39 -16.78 7.11
CA PHE A 344 -85.47 -17.04 6.01
C PHE A 344 -86.13 -16.68 4.68
N ARG A 345 -85.44 -15.85 3.89
CA ARG A 345 -85.79 -15.59 2.49
C ARG A 345 -84.91 -16.46 1.62
N SER A 346 -85.52 -17.34 0.83
CA SER A 346 -84.79 -18.27 -0.03
C SER A 346 -85.37 -18.35 -1.44
N LEU A 347 -84.54 -18.85 -2.35
CA LEU A 347 -84.97 -19.43 -3.62
C LEU A 347 -84.88 -20.96 -3.50
N ASN A 348 -86.01 -21.63 -3.62
CA ASN A 348 -86.12 -23.08 -3.48
C ASN A 348 -85.96 -23.71 -4.87
N PHE A 349 -84.91 -24.51 -5.05
CA PHE A 349 -84.64 -25.23 -6.29
C PHE A 349 -85.17 -26.67 -6.23
N ASP A 350 -86.04 -27.02 -7.19
CA ASP A 350 -86.70 -28.30 -7.31
C ASP A 350 -85.74 -29.50 -7.44
N THR A 351 -86.26 -30.67 -7.09
CA THR A 351 -85.55 -31.95 -7.06
C THR A 351 -85.43 -32.66 -8.40
N THR A 352 -86.28 -32.33 -9.37
CA THR A 352 -86.40 -33.08 -10.63
C THR A 352 -86.17 -32.22 -11.85
N THR A 353 -86.73 -31.01 -11.82
CA THR A 353 -86.64 -30.06 -12.91
C THR A 353 -85.50 -29.10 -12.61
N GLN A 354 -84.54 -28.98 -13.53
CA GLN A 354 -83.50 -27.98 -13.39
C GLN A 354 -84.12 -26.58 -13.45
N GLU A 355 -83.94 -25.82 -12.38
CA GLU A 355 -84.43 -24.47 -12.22
C GLU A 355 -83.28 -23.44 -12.17
N PHE A 356 -83.63 -22.19 -12.44
CA PHE A 356 -82.66 -21.10 -12.61
C PHE A 356 -83.07 -19.83 -11.88
N ALA A 357 -82.08 -19.11 -11.36
CA ALA A 357 -82.21 -17.74 -10.85
C ALA A 357 -81.05 -16.88 -11.34
N GLN A 358 -81.29 -15.59 -11.56
CA GLN A 358 -80.32 -14.67 -12.16
C GLN A 358 -80.08 -13.44 -11.27
N PHE A 359 -78.87 -12.90 -11.31
CA PHE A 359 -78.53 -11.62 -10.69
C PHE A 359 -77.48 -10.88 -11.53
N GLY A 360 -77.47 -9.56 -11.44
CA GLY A 360 -76.47 -8.71 -12.09
C GLY A 360 -75.53 -8.09 -11.08
N VAL A 361 -74.25 -7.98 -11.45
CA VAL A 361 -73.25 -7.17 -10.72
C VAL A 361 -72.56 -6.27 -11.73
N GLN A 362 -72.62 -4.97 -11.50
CA GLN A 362 -71.74 -4.03 -12.20
C GLN A 362 -70.34 -4.18 -11.59
N MET A 363 -69.37 -4.61 -12.39
CA MET A 363 -68.00 -4.82 -11.92
C MET A 363 -67.28 -3.49 -11.70
N PRO A 364 -66.43 -3.33 -10.67
CA PRO A 364 -65.68 -2.09 -10.47
C PRO A 364 -64.61 -1.92 -11.55
N LYS A 365 -64.17 -0.69 -11.84
CA LYS A 365 -63.10 -0.42 -12.82
C LYS A 365 -61.79 -1.13 -12.49
N SER A 366 -61.53 -1.36 -11.20
CA SER A 366 -60.35 -2.05 -10.68
C SER A 366 -60.36 -3.57 -10.79
N TRP A 367 -61.43 -4.20 -11.29
CA TRP A 367 -61.45 -5.65 -11.48
C TRP A 367 -60.55 -6.08 -12.64
N ASN A 368 -59.96 -7.26 -12.53
CA ASN A 368 -58.95 -7.76 -13.47
C ASN A 368 -59.51 -8.43 -14.73
N GLU A 369 -60.81 -8.27 -15.00
CA GLU A 369 -61.51 -8.81 -16.17
C GLU A 369 -61.41 -10.34 -16.36
N SER A 370 -61.03 -11.06 -15.30
CA SER A 370 -60.69 -12.48 -15.37
C SER A 370 -61.75 -13.38 -14.75
N THR A 371 -61.39 -14.63 -14.47
CA THR A 371 -62.29 -15.61 -13.86
C THR A 371 -62.72 -15.20 -12.46
N VAL A 372 -63.98 -15.46 -12.14
CA VAL A 372 -64.54 -15.32 -10.79
C VAL A 372 -64.72 -16.68 -10.14
N THR A 373 -64.98 -16.71 -8.84
CA THR A 373 -65.39 -17.93 -8.14
C THR A 373 -66.54 -17.64 -7.18
N ALA A 374 -67.25 -18.67 -6.72
CA ALA A 374 -68.42 -18.47 -5.87
C ALA A 374 -68.51 -19.49 -4.72
N LYS A 375 -69.24 -19.11 -3.68
CA LYS A 375 -69.77 -20.02 -2.66
C LYS A 375 -71.27 -19.80 -2.52
N PHE A 376 -72.01 -20.88 -2.29
CA PHE A 376 -73.46 -20.80 -2.09
C PHE A 376 -73.77 -21.00 -0.61
N VAL A 377 -74.67 -20.16 -0.08
CA VAL A 377 -75.20 -20.32 1.27
C VAL A 377 -76.61 -20.89 1.14
N TRP A 378 -76.86 -22.03 1.75
CA TRP A 378 -78.09 -22.79 1.52
C TRP A 378 -78.57 -23.51 2.78
N SER A 379 -79.81 -24.00 2.77
CA SER A 379 -80.35 -24.91 3.78
C SER A 379 -81.37 -25.87 3.17
N HIS A 380 -81.85 -26.81 3.97
CA HIS A 380 -82.92 -27.74 3.57
C HIS A 380 -83.84 -28.06 4.75
N ALA A 381 -85.08 -28.45 4.45
CA ALA A 381 -86.03 -28.96 5.44
C ALA A 381 -86.05 -30.51 5.53
N SER A 382 -85.11 -31.19 4.86
CA SER A 382 -85.09 -32.65 4.82
C SER A 382 -84.89 -33.23 6.22
N THR A 383 -85.66 -34.27 6.52
CA THR A 383 -85.50 -35.14 7.70
C THR A 383 -85.00 -36.53 7.31
N SER A 384 -84.74 -36.79 6.02
CA SER A 384 -84.21 -38.05 5.47
C SER A 384 -82.71 -37.94 5.17
N THR A 385 -81.98 -39.06 5.09
CA THR A 385 -80.51 -39.10 5.07
C THR A 385 -79.82 -38.69 3.75
N ASN A 386 -80.53 -38.16 2.76
CA ASN A 386 -79.95 -37.76 1.48
C ASN A 386 -79.86 -36.23 1.39
N PHE A 387 -78.67 -35.68 1.63
CA PHE A 387 -78.45 -34.23 1.77
C PHE A 387 -77.49 -33.63 0.74
N GLY A 388 -77.07 -34.40 -0.27
CA GLY A 388 -76.17 -33.89 -1.31
C GLY A 388 -76.89 -32.94 -2.24
N VAL A 389 -76.31 -31.77 -2.48
CA VAL A 389 -76.78 -30.77 -3.44
C VAL A 389 -75.65 -30.37 -4.35
N VAL A 390 -75.96 -30.08 -5.61
CA VAL A 390 -74.98 -29.51 -6.53
C VAL A 390 -75.52 -28.19 -7.04
N PHE A 391 -74.84 -27.10 -6.67
CA PHE A 391 -75.11 -25.78 -7.22
C PHE A 391 -74.12 -25.46 -8.33
N ALA A 392 -74.53 -24.64 -9.29
CA ALA A 392 -73.66 -24.16 -10.34
C ALA A 392 -73.90 -22.67 -10.63
N LEU A 393 -72.83 -21.98 -10.99
CA LEU A 393 -72.85 -20.58 -11.44
C LEU A 393 -72.23 -20.48 -12.83
N GLU A 394 -72.89 -19.71 -13.69
CA GLU A 394 -72.38 -19.27 -15.00
C GLU A 394 -72.59 -17.77 -15.14
N GLY A 395 -71.75 -17.10 -15.92
CA GLY A 395 -71.78 -15.65 -16.08
C GLY A 395 -71.52 -15.20 -17.52
N VAL A 396 -72.03 -14.02 -17.86
CA VAL A 396 -71.81 -13.33 -19.13
C VAL A 396 -71.69 -11.83 -18.87
N ALA A 397 -70.69 -11.20 -19.49
CA ALA A 397 -70.52 -9.76 -19.50
C ALA A 397 -71.29 -9.15 -20.68
N THR A 398 -71.88 -8.00 -20.43
CA THR A 398 -72.56 -7.17 -21.44
C THR A 398 -72.03 -5.75 -21.28
N SER A 399 -71.29 -5.29 -22.30
CA SER A 399 -70.75 -3.94 -22.35
C SER A 399 -71.80 -2.92 -22.83
N ASP A 400 -71.45 -1.64 -22.83
CA ASP A 400 -72.29 -0.60 -23.44
C ASP A 400 -72.50 -0.89 -24.94
N ASP A 401 -73.74 -0.72 -25.42
CA ASP A 401 -74.19 -1.03 -26.78
C ASP A 401 -74.16 -2.54 -27.18
N ASP A 402 -73.85 -3.45 -26.26
CA ASP A 402 -73.99 -4.89 -26.51
C ASP A 402 -75.46 -5.35 -26.50
N ALA A 403 -75.77 -6.40 -27.25
CA ALA A 403 -77.07 -7.06 -27.18
C ALA A 403 -77.30 -7.64 -25.77
N GLY A 404 -78.47 -7.42 -25.16
CA GLY A 404 -78.76 -7.92 -23.82
C GLY A 404 -79.11 -9.43 -23.75
N ASP A 405 -79.38 -10.08 -24.88
CA ASP A 405 -79.64 -11.52 -24.97
C ASP A 405 -78.38 -12.23 -25.47
N VAL A 406 -77.53 -12.64 -24.52
CA VAL A 406 -76.24 -13.30 -24.78
C VAL A 406 -76.20 -14.63 -24.05
N ALA A 407 -75.62 -15.64 -24.69
CA ALA A 407 -75.43 -16.95 -24.07
C ALA A 407 -74.50 -16.86 -22.84
N PHE A 408 -74.92 -17.45 -21.73
CA PHE A 408 -74.06 -17.64 -20.56
C PHE A 408 -72.86 -18.55 -20.89
N GLY A 409 -71.77 -18.35 -20.15
CA GLY A 409 -70.57 -19.18 -20.25
C GLY A 409 -70.75 -20.60 -19.71
N THR A 410 -69.63 -21.32 -19.59
CA THR A 410 -69.65 -22.68 -19.04
C THR A 410 -69.84 -22.64 -17.52
N ALA A 411 -70.94 -23.20 -17.03
CA ALA A 411 -71.19 -23.33 -15.60
C ALA A 411 -70.10 -24.12 -14.87
N GLN A 412 -69.65 -23.59 -13.73
CA GLN A 412 -68.87 -24.36 -12.77
C GLN A 412 -69.79 -24.83 -11.65
N GLN A 413 -69.68 -26.12 -11.34
CA GLN A 413 -70.50 -26.78 -10.33
C GLN A 413 -69.71 -26.93 -9.03
N VAL A 414 -70.41 -26.95 -7.90
CA VAL A 414 -69.87 -27.31 -6.61
C VAL A 414 -70.88 -28.18 -5.87
N ALA A 415 -70.43 -29.37 -5.49
CA ALA A 415 -71.18 -30.25 -4.64
C ALA A 415 -70.99 -29.86 -3.18
N ASP A 416 -72.06 -29.94 -2.40
CA ASP A 416 -72.02 -29.81 -0.96
C ASP A 416 -72.98 -30.83 -0.32
N THR A 417 -72.73 -31.19 0.93
CA THR A 417 -73.55 -32.17 1.65
C THR A 417 -74.03 -31.56 2.96
N GLY A 418 -75.34 -31.38 3.07
CA GLY A 418 -75.98 -30.93 4.30
C GLY A 418 -76.03 -32.02 5.36
N GLY A 419 -76.92 -31.85 6.35
CA GLY A 419 -77.05 -32.74 7.49
C GLY A 419 -78.31 -32.44 8.29
N THR A 420 -78.15 -31.77 9.43
CA THR A 420 -79.28 -31.35 10.27
C THR A 420 -80.28 -30.49 9.50
N THR A 421 -81.57 -30.77 9.72
CA THR A 421 -82.69 -30.01 9.17
C THR A 421 -82.63 -28.52 9.57
N ASN A 422 -82.79 -27.63 8.60
CA ASN A 422 -82.81 -26.17 8.74
C ASN A 422 -81.50 -25.50 9.21
N ASP A 423 -80.39 -26.23 9.26
CA ASP A 423 -79.07 -25.62 9.45
C ASP A 423 -78.63 -24.87 8.18
N VAL A 424 -77.79 -23.84 8.36
CA VAL A 424 -77.22 -23.06 7.26
C VAL A 424 -75.88 -23.66 6.86
N TYR A 425 -75.78 -24.04 5.60
CA TYR A 425 -74.60 -24.63 4.98
C TYR A 425 -73.95 -23.64 4.02
N VAL A 426 -72.64 -23.77 3.85
CA VAL A 426 -71.86 -22.99 2.89
C VAL A 426 -70.98 -23.95 2.11
N THR A 427 -71.11 -23.92 0.78
CA THR A 427 -70.33 -24.80 -0.09
C THR A 427 -68.84 -24.50 -0.02
N SER A 428 -68.00 -25.44 -0.48
CA SER A 428 -66.65 -25.07 -0.90
C SER A 428 -66.70 -24.01 -2.01
N GLU A 429 -65.56 -23.37 -2.27
CA GLU A 429 -65.47 -22.45 -3.40
C GLU A 429 -65.53 -23.23 -4.73
N THR A 430 -66.24 -22.69 -5.73
CA THR A 430 -66.25 -23.27 -7.07
C THR A 430 -64.85 -23.24 -7.70
N SER A 431 -64.65 -24.07 -8.72
CA SER A 431 -63.58 -23.83 -9.71
C SER A 431 -63.74 -22.46 -10.38
N ALA A 432 -62.69 -22.00 -11.06
CA ALA A 432 -62.67 -20.73 -11.79
C ALA A 432 -63.79 -20.68 -12.86
N ILE A 433 -64.68 -19.69 -12.74
CA ILE A 433 -65.78 -19.43 -13.67
C ILE A 433 -65.30 -18.39 -14.68
N THR A 434 -65.18 -18.79 -15.94
CA THR A 434 -64.94 -17.86 -17.04
C THR A 434 -66.22 -17.11 -17.38
N ILE A 435 -66.16 -15.78 -17.37
CA ILE A 435 -67.26 -14.92 -17.80
C ILE A 435 -67.31 -14.92 -19.33
N ALA A 436 -68.44 -15.29 -19.92
CA ALA A 436 -68.64 -15.22 -21.37
C ALA A 436 -68.80 -13.77 -21.85
N GLY A 437 -68.78 -13.56 -23.17
CA GLY A 437 -68.78 -12.23 -23.77
C GLY A 437 -67.37 -11.67 -23.88
N SER A 438 -67.25 -10.33 -23.87
CA SER A 438 -65.98 -9.61 -23.90
C SER A 438 -65.86 -8.73 -22.66
N PRO A 439 -65.50 -9.29 -21.48
CA PRO A 439 -65.53 -8.53 -20.24
C PRO A 439 -64.59 -7.32 -20.28
N ALA A 440 -65.10 -6.17 -19.84
CA ALA A 440 -64.40 -4.91 -19.73
C ALA A 440 -64.63 -4.24 -18.35
N PRO A 441 -63.85 -3.22 -17.97
CA PRO A 441 -64.10 -2.43 -16.76
C PRO A 441 -65.51 -1.84 -16.77
N GLU A 442 -66.19 -1.85 -15.62
CA GLU A 442 -67.55 -1.29 -15.44
C GLU A 442 -68.68 -2.00 -16.19
N ASP A 443 -68.40 -3.14 -16.82
CA ASP A 443 -69.41 -3.97 -17.45
C ASP A 443 -70.44 -4.49 -16.45
N TRP A 444 -71.67 -4.64 -16.95
CA TRP A 444 -72.70 -5.41 -16.28
C TRP A 444 -72.42 -6.89 -16.52
N VAL A 445 -72.08 -7.63 -15.46
CA VAL A 445 -71.97 -9.10 -15.53
C VAL A 445 -73.24 -9.72 -14.96
N MET A 446 -73.97 -10.44 -15.83
CA MET A 446 -75.14 -11.21 -15.45
C MET A 446 -74.73 -12.64 -15.10
N PHE A 447 -75.23 -13.13 -13.98
CA PHE A 447 -74.97 -14.46 -13.46
C PHE A 447 -76.25 -15.29 -13.43
N GLN A 448 -76.11 -16.59 -13.65
CA GLN A 448 -77.19 -17.56 -13.52
C GLN A 448 -76.79 -18.67 -12.56
N VAL A 449 -77.59 -18.81 -11.51
CA VAL A 449 -77.51 -19.88 -10.52
C VAL A 449 -78.47 -21.00 -10.91
N LYS A 450 -78.03 -22.25 -10.76
CA LYS A 450 -78.87 -23.44 -10.89
C LYS A 450 -78.50 -24.50 -9.87
N ARG A 451 -79.47 -25.30 -9.45
CA ARG A 451 -79.22 -26.63 -8.91
C ARG A 451 -79.05 -27.60 -10.07
N VAL A 452 -78.25 -28.66 -9.90
CA VAL A 452 -78.01 -29.66 -10.95
C VAL A 452 -78.50 -31.04 -10.49
N PRO A 453 -79.82 -31.32 -10.51
CA PRO A 453 -80.35 -32.61 -10.05
C PRO A 453 -79.89 -33.82 -10.87
N ALA A 454 -79.39 -33.59 -12.09
CA ALA A 454 -78.85 -34.65 -12.95
C ALA A 454 -77.43 -35.07 -12.54
N ASP A 455 -76.74 -34.30 -11.69
CA ASP A 455 -75.42 -34.68 -11.18
C ASP A 455 -75.56 -35.81 -10.14
N ALA A 456 -74.71 -36.83 -10.21
CA ALA A 456 -74.78 -37.98 -9.31
C ALA A 456 -74.56 -37.63 -7.82
N SER A 457 -73.94 -36.48 -7.53
CA SER A 457 -73.71 -35.97 -6.18
C SER A 457 -74.93 -35.23 -5.61
N ASP A 458 -75.88 -34.83 -6.46
CA ASP A 458 -77.14 -34.25 -6.03
C ASP A 458 -78.12 -35.37 -5.66
N THR A 459 -78.23 -35.63 -4.36
CA THR A 459 -79.03 -36.74 -3.82
C THR A 459 -80.27 -36.24 -3.07
N MET A 460 -80.41 -34.93 -2.90
CA MET A 460 -81.45 -34.35 -2.05
C MET A 460 -82.83 -34.54 -2.67
N ALA A 461 -83.71 -35.20 -1.93
CA ALA A 461 -85.05 -35.58 -2.40
C ALA A 461 -86.13 -34.52 -2.12
N ILE A 462 -85.73 -33.31 -1.72
CA ILE A 462 -86.61 -32.14 -1.53
C ILE A 462 -85.95 -30.88 -2.10
N ASP A 463 -86.66 -29.77 -2.09
CA ASP A 463 -86.12 -28.50 -2.58
C ASP A 463 -84.94 -28.02 -1.74
N ALA A 464 -83.90 -27.56 -2.42
CA ALA A 464 -82.75 -26.92 -1.81
C ALA A 464 -83.01 -25.42 -1.67
N ARG A 465 -82.90 -24.88 -0.45
CA ARG A 465 -83.17 -23.46 -0.17
C ARG A 465 -81.88 -22.65 -0.30
N LEU A 466 -81.73 -21.89 -1.38
CA LEU A 466 -80.61 -20.96 -1.54
C LEU A 466 -80.90 -19.64 -0.80
N HIS A 467 -79.99 -19.20 0.08
CA HIS A 467 -80.06 -17.92 0.80
C HIS A 467 -79.24 -16.81 0.16
N GLY A 468 -78.21 -17.16 -0.60
CA GLY A 468 -77.39 -16.22 -1.34
C GLY A 468 -76.11 -16.82 -1.89
N VAL A 469 -75.37 -15.99 -2.63
CA VAL A 469 -74.10 -16.32 -3.27
C VAL A 469 -73.04 -15.33 -2.79
N THR A 470 -71.92 -15.84 -2.31
CA THR A 470 -70.70 -15.04 -2.13
C THR A 470 -69.88 -15.16 -3.40
N LEU A 471 -69.85 -14.09 -4.21
CA LEU A 471 -69.05 -13.98 -5.42
C LEU A 471 -67.65 -13.45 -5.06
N TYR A 472 -66.61 -14.06 -5.60
CA TYR A 472 -65.24 -13.59 -5.46
C TYR A 472 -64.71 -13.06 -6.79
N ILE A 473 -64.26 -11.82 -6.78
CA ILE A 473 -63.61 -11.15 -7.91
C ILE A 473 -62.15 -10.84 -7.57
N THR A 474 -61.30 -10.62 -8.56
CA THR A 474 -59.92 -10.15 -8.33
C THR A 474 -59.78 -8.73 -8.86
N THR A 475 -59.17 -7.85 -8.07
CA THR A 475 -58.79 -6.51 -8.48
C THR A 475 -57.29 -6.43 -8.75
N ASP A 476 -56.90 -5.71 -9.80
CA ASP A 476 -55.49 -5.43 -10.14
C ASP A 476 -55.09 -3.97 -9.84
N ALA A 477 -56.07 -3.13 -9.49
CA ALA A 477 -55.87 -1.78 -8.99
C ALA A 477 -56.46 -1.60 -7.58
N ILE A 478 -55.90 -0.64 -6.83
CA ILE A 478 -56.33 -0.31 -5.45
C ILE A 478 -57.55 0.62 -5.47
N THR A 479 -57.72 1.38 -6.54
CA THR A 479 -58.76 2.41 -6.69
C THR A 479 -59.31 2.39 -8.11
N ASP A 480 -60.57 2.79 -8.28
CA ASP A 480 -61.21 2.99 -9.59
C ASP A 480 -60.83 4.34 -10.26
N ALA A 481 -59.71 4.94 -9.83
CA ALA A 481 -59.25 6.24 -10.32
C ALA A 481 -58.77 6.21 -11.78
#